data_AF-A0A1H6SL25-F1
#
_entry.id   AF-A0A1H6SL25-F1
#
_cell.length_a   1.000
_cell.length_b   1.000
_cell.length_c   1.000
_cell.angle_alpha   90.00
_cell.angle_beta   90.00
_cell.angle_gamma   90.00
#
_symmetry.space_group_name_H-M   'P 1'
#
loop_
_entity.id
_entity.type
_entity.pdbx_description
1 polymer ?
#
loop_
_entity_poly.entity_id
_entity_poly.type
_entity_poly.pdbx_seq_one_letter_code
_entity_poly.pdbx_strand_id
1 'polypeptide(L)'
;MAAAAGSLMLPFFLVIVIIVSIAGASESTSEVSGSYLADPSRIQEELVREMEWYHSNAADSNGAKYLDWIGIPRGSAWCASFASWFLSTKCNIQVRQPNALNMLKTLVAMGAVKHGRDYSPKMGDLVFYSDNGTDSGSGHVGFAMGDGGVGTGHILGGNQSHTLGCRSGRTEDLPRISTRRFYAFCTPNYEASLTAPAAAGKATGSTNEEKAFNFFVSAGYSRESAAGIVGNMGQESGVNPQYDDGLNYGVCSWIEGRKRNCIQYCQQKYGDKYSLAGQCEFVAQEISGIRGLENLRSMKDVQAATELFELKFERAGKPNMPRRIRLAMECYQKYAKQKDGN
;
A
#
# COMPACT_ATOMS: atom_id res chain seq x y z
N MET A 1 54.53 -78.95 2.92
CA MET A 1 54.41 -79.43 4.32
C MET A 1 53.36 -78.56 5.02
N ALA A 2 52.48 -79.23 5.78
CA ALA A 2 51.47 -78.78 6.76
C ALA A 2 51.43 -77.26 7.10
N ALA A 3 50.31 -76.57 6.86
CA ALA A 3 49.09 -76.49 7.70
C ALA A 3 49.27 -75.65 8.98
N ALA A 4 48.51 -74.55 9.10
CA ALA A 4 47.51 -74.34 10.17
C ALA A 4 47.11 -72.86 10.38
N ALA A 5 45.79 -72.66 10.40
CA ALA A 5 44.99 -71.85 11.30
C ALA A 5 45.15 -70.32 11.38
N GLY A 6 43.99 -69.64 11.28
CA GLY A 6 43.80 -68.32 11.87
C GLY A 6 42.75 -67.47 11.17
N SER A 7 41.47 -67.85 11.29
CA SER A 7 40.35 -66.98 10.89
C SER A 7 40.37 -65.69 11.72
N LEU A 8 40.65 -64.55 11.08
CA LEU A 8 40.41 -63.23 11.64
C LEU A 8 39.20 -62.60 10.96
N MET A 9 38.17 -62.34 11.77
CA MET A 9 36.95 -61.62 11.42
C MET A 9 37.26 -60.27 10.76
N LEU A 10 36.66 -60.01 9.59
CA LEU A 10 36.51 -58.68 9.03
C LEU A 10 35.05 -58.54 8.57
N PRO A 11 34.24 -57.66 9.18
CA PRO A 11 32.84 -57.50 8.84
C PRO A 11 32.69 -56.80 7.48
N PHE A 12 31.81 -57.36 6.64
CA PHE A 12 31.26 -56.71 5.46
C PHE A 12 30.59 -55.39 5.88
N PHE A 13 31.24 -54.25 5.64
CA PHE A 13 30.56 -52.96 5.61
C PHE A 13 30.03 -52.74 4.19
N LEU A 14 28.70 -52.83 4.08
CA LEU A 14 27.91 -52.30 2.97
C LEU A 14 28.28 -50.81 2.81
N VAL A 15 28.99 -50.47 1.73
CA VAL A 15 29.25 -49.08 1.34
C VAL A 15 27.93 -48.52 0.81
N ILE A 16 27.13 -47.91 1.69
CA ILE A 16 26.06 -47.01 1.30
C ILE A 16 26.74 -45.72 0.83
N VAL A 17 26.81 -45.52 -0.48
CA VAL A 17 27.12 -44.21 -1.05
C VAL A 17 25.93 -43.30 -0.77
N ILE A 18 25.96 -42.60 0.37
CA ILE A 18 25.08 -41.46 0.61
C ILE A 18 25.60 -40.34 -0.29
N ILE A 19 24.98 -40.19 -1.47
CA ILE A 19 25.04 -38.93 -2.19
C ILE A 19 24.28 -37.94 -1.32
N VAL A 20 25.01 -37.25 -0.45
CA VAL A 20 24.54 -36.01 0.16
C VAL A 20 24.47 -35.02 -0.99
N SER A 21 23.33 -34.95 -1.65
CA SER A 21 22.95 -33.78 -2.43
C SER A 21 22.89 -32.64 -1.43
N ILE A 22 24.00 -31.92 -1.27
CA ILE A 22 23.99 -30.56 -0.74
C ILE A 22 23.24 -29.76 -1.82
N ALA A 23 21.92 -29.81 -1.75
CA ALA A 23 21.09 -28.75 -2.26
C ALA A 23 21.54 -27.52 -1.48
N GLY A 24 22.49 -26.79 -2.07
CA GLY A 24 22.73 -25.41 -1.70
C GLY A 24 21.38 -24.74 -1.80
N ALA A 25 20.79 -24.45 -0.64
CA ALA A 25 19.72 -23.50 -0.53
C ALA A 25 20.31 -22.15 -0.94
N SER A 26 20.38 -21.91 -2.25
CA SER A 26 20.35 -20.54 -2.74
C SER A 26 18.94 -20.06 -2.45
N GLU A 27 18.78 -19.34 -1.34
CA GLU A 27 17.66 -18.42 -1.18
C GLU A 27 17.75 -17.43 -2.34
N SER A 28 17.08 -17.75 -3.44
CA SER A 28 16.79 -16.78 -4.48
C SER A 28 15.70 -15.87 -3.92
N THR A 29 16.11 -14.84 -3.18
CA THR A 29 15.27 -13.68 -2.89
C THR A 29 15.00 -12.98 -4.21
N SER A 30 14.00 -13.44 -4.95
CA SER A 30 13.52 -12.78 -6.15
C SER A 30 12.79 -11.51 -5.73
N GLU A 31 13.48 -10.39 -5.89
CA GLU A 31 13.06 -9.04 -5.58
C GLU A 31 11.66 -8.72 -6.12
N VAL A 32 10.78 -8.41 -5.17
CA VAL A 32 9.43 -7.93 -5.39
C VAL A 32 9.51 -6.46 -5.85
N SER A 33 9.55 -6.26 -7.16
CA SER A 33 9.44 -4.94 -7.78
C SER A 33 7.97 -4.51 -7.78
N GLY A 34 7.70 -3.49 -6.96
CA GLY A 34 6.39 -3.01 -6.59
C GLY A 34 5.94 -3.67 -5.29
N SER A 35 6.24 -3.05 -4.14
CA SER A 35 5.78 -3.39 -2.78
C SER A 35 5.33 -2.13 -2.07
N TYR A 36 4.21 -2.18 -1.35
CA TYR A 36 3.91 -1.05 -0.49
C TYR A 36 5.02 -1.07 0.54
N LEU A 37 5.70 0.05 0.68
CA LEU A 37 6.93 0.11 1.44
C LEU A 37 6.57 -0.06 2.91
N ALA A 38 6.91 -1.21 3.46
CA ALA A 38 6.99 -1.43 4.90
C ALA A 38 8.44 -1.70 5.34
N ASP A 39 9.33 -2.00 4.39
CA ASP A 39 10.77 -2.11 4.62
C ASP A 39 11.39 -0.70 4.69
N PRO A 40 11.98 -0.32 5.83
CA PRO A 40 12.64 0.96 6.00
C PRO A 40 13.73 1.26 4.96
N SER A 41 14.45 0.25 4.46
CA SER A 41 15.53 0.44 3.47
C SER A 41 14.99 0.95 2.13
N ARG A 42 13.81 0.46 1.72
CA ARG A 42 13.15 0.87 0.46
C ARG A 42 12.39 2.18 0.59
N ILE A 43 11.94 2.54 1.80
CA ILE A 43 11.35 3.85 2.09
C ILE A 43 12.35 4.96 1.77
N GLN A 44 13.61 4.80 2.16
CA GLN A 44 14.67 5.77 1.87
C GLN A 44 14.82 6.04 0.38
N GLU A 45 15.01 4.98 -0.41
CA GLU A 45 15.27 5.06 -1.84
C GLU A 45 14.13 5.77 -2.57
N GLU A 46 12.88 5.45 -2.21
CA GLU A 46 11.71 6.06 -2.82
C GLU A 46 11.49 7.51 -2.38
N LEU A 47 11.81 7.86 -1.12
CA LEU A 47 11.80 9.26 -0.67
C LEU A 47 12.83 10.10 -1.42
N VAL A 48 14.05 9.57 -1.57
CA VAL A 48 15.14 10.23 -2.29
C VAL A 48 14.78 10.37 -3.76
N ARG A 49 14.36 9.29 -4.42
CA ARG A 49 13.94 9.28 -5.83
C ARG A 49 12.80 10.27 -6.09
N GLU A 50 11.80 10.34 -5.21
CA GLU A 50 10.68 11.27 -5.36
C GLU A 50 11.15 12.73 -5.23
N MET A 51 12.04 13.02 -4.28
CA MET A 51 12.61 14.38 -4.14
C MET A 51 13.56 14.74 -5.28
N GLU A 52 14.34 13.80 -5.81
CA GLU A 52 15.14 14.00 -7.02
C GLU A 52 14.25 14.32 -8.23
N TRP A 53 13.15 13.59 -8.40
CA TRP A 53 12.14 13.89 -9.41
C TRP A 53 11.58 15.30 -9.23
N TYR A 54 11.14 15.66 -8.02
CA TYR A 54 10.61 16.99 -7.71
C TYR A 54 11.59 18.10 -8.10
N HIS A 55 12.87 17.98 -7.70
CA HIS A 55 13.89 18.99 -8.04
C HIS A 55 14.24 19.04 -9.53
N SER A 56 14.13 17.91 -10.25
CA SER A 56 14.37 17.85 -11.69
C SER A 56 13.19 18.37 -12.52
N ASN A 57 11.99 18.39 -11.95
CA ASN A 57 10.76 18.65 -12.68
C ASN A 57 10.27 20.09 -12.47
N ALA A 58 10.74 21.01 -13.32
CA ALA A 58 10.38 22.43 -13.27
C ALA A 58 8.86 22.71 -13.36
N ALA A 59 8.07 21.76 -13.84
CA ALA A 59 6.61 21.86 -13.90
C ALA A 59 5.94 21.77 -12.52
N ASP A 60 6.59 21.16 -11.53
CA ASP A 60 6.09 21.04 -10.16
C ASP A 60 6.69 22.12 -9.25
N SER A 61 6.21 23.36 -9.40
CA SER A 61 6.65 24.46 -8.55
C SER A 61 5.94 24.44 -7.20
N ASN A 62 6.71 24.56 -6.11
CA ASN A 62 6.20 24.64 -4.73
C ASN A 62 5.27 23.48 -4.34
N GLY A 63 5.61 22.26 -4.76
CA GLY A 63 4.90 21.03 -4.38
C GLY A 63 3.47 20.94 -4.91
N ALA A 64 3.18 21.58 -6.05
CA ALA A 64 1.87 21.55 -6.71
C ALA A 64 1.31 20.13 -6.85
N LYS A 65 2.14 19.11 -7.18
CA LYS A 65 1.72 17.70 -7.22
C LYS A 65 1.03 17.26 -5.93
N TYR A 66 1.64 17.54 -4.79
CA TYR A 66 1.15 17.09 -3.49
C TYR A 66 -0.04 17.92 -3.01
N LEU A 67 -0.05 19.22 -3.33
CA LEU A 67 -1.15 20.15 -3.03
C LEU A 67 -2.42 19.80 -3.82
N ASP A 68 -2.26 19.54 -5.12
CA ASP A 68 -3.34 19.10 -5.99
C ASP A 68 -3.86 17.73 -5.54
N TRP A 69 -2.94 16.80 -5.20
CA TRP A 69 -3.33 15.47 -4.72
C TRP A 69 -4.17 15.55 -3.44
N ILE A 70 -3.79 16.39 -2.47
CA ILE A 70 -4.51 16.52 -1.20
C ILE A 70 -5.76 17.40 -1.33
N GLY A 71 -5.80 18.29 -2.32
CA GLY A 71 -6.94 19.15 -2.66
C GLY A 71 -6.96 20.48 -1.90
N ILE A 72 -5.79 21.10 -1.69
CA ILE A 72 -5.68 22.43 -1.08
C ILE A 72 -5.03 23.42 -2.07
N PRO A 73 -5.20 24.75 -1.88
CA PRO A 73 -4.69 25.74 -2.82
C PRO A 73 -3.17 25.66 -3.04
N ARG A 74 -2.74 25.78 -4.30
CA ARG A 74 -1.32 25.93 -4.66
C ARG A 74 -0.72 27.17 -3.96
N GLY A 75 0.54 27.08 -3.54
CA GLY A 75 1.19 28.10 -2.71
C GLY A 75 1.01 27.90 -1.20
N SER A 76 0.22 26.91 -0.77
CA SER A 76 0.20 26.46 0.62
C SER A 76 1.49 25.70 0.98
N ALA A 77 1.83 25.65 2.27
CA ALA A 77 2.86 24.75 2.75
C ALA A 77 2.52 23.28 2.41
N TRP A 78 3.46 22.56 1.78
CA TRP A 78 3.23 21.20 1.28
C TRP A 78 3.96 20.07 2.03
N CYS A 79 4.66 20.34 3.14
CA CYS A 79 5.35 19.29 3.92
C CYS A 79 4.43 18.13 4.36
N ALA A 80 3.30 18.43 5.00
CA ALA A 80 2.33 17.41 5.42
C ALA A 80 1.55 16.82 4.25
N SER A 81 1.34 17.60 3.18
CA SER A 81 0.74 17.11 1.93
C SER A 81 1.62 16.06 1.26
N PHE A 82 2.94 16.30 1.20
CA PHE A 82 3.92 15.33 0.70
C PHE A 82 3.96 14.08 1.57
N ALA A 83 4.10 14.23 2.89
CA ALA A 83 4.16 13.08 3.78
C ALA A 83 2.86 12.25 3.72
N SER A 84 1.69 12.91 3.62
CA SER A 84 0.40 12.25 3.43
C SER A 84 0.33 11.50 2.10
N TRP A 85 0.78 12.12 1.01
CA TRP A 85 0.84 11.48 -0.30
C TRP A 85 1.76 10.26 -0.27
N PHE A 86 2.96 10.39 0.28
CA PHE A 86 3.93 9.30 0.33
C PHE A 86 3.41 8.13 1.15
N LEU A 87 2.91 8.38 2.35
CA LEU A 87 2.34 7.32 3.19
C LEU A 87 1.14 6.63 2.54
N SER A 88 0.21 7.40 1.95
CA SER A 88 -0.99 6.84 1.32
C SER A 88 -0.68 6.09 0.02
N THR A 89 0.25 6.58 -0.79
CA THR A 89 0.50 6.05 -2.14
C THR A 89 1.64 5.05 -2.21
N LYS A 90 2.64 5.18 -1.33
CA LYS A 90 3.84 4.32 -1.28
C LYS A 90 3.81 3.34 -0.12
N CYS A 91 3.19 3.68 1.00
CA CYS A 91 3.23 2.86 2.22
C CYS A 91 1.89 2.21 2.60
N ASN A 92 0.81 2.43 1.84
CA ASN A 92 -0.56 1.97 2.15
C ASN A 92 -1.10 2.42 3.53
N ILE A 93 -0.64 3.56 4.02
CA ILE A 93 -1.14 4.17 5.25
C ILE A 93 -2.05 5.32 4.85
N GLN A 94 -3.36 5.09 4.89
CA GLN A 94 -4.38 6.01 4.38
C GLN A 94 -4.53 7.27 5.26
N VAL A 95 -3.59 8.20 5.12
CA VAL A 95 -3.55 9.48 5.83
C VAL A 95 -3.57 10.63 4.84
N ARG A 96 -4.52 11.55 5.01
CA ARG A 96 -4.74 12.68 4.12
C ARG A 96 -4.87 13.98 4.92
N GLN A 97 -3.74 14.44 5.47
CA GLN A 97 -3.71 15.60 6.38
C GLN A 97 -2.77 16.69 5.86
N PRO A 98 -3.29 17.90 5.54
CA PRO A 98 -2.47 19.01 5.04
C PRO A 98 -1.74 19.76 6.16
N ASN A 99 -1.96 19.39 7.41
CA ASN A 99 -1.38 20.02 8.59
C ASN A 99 -0.62 18.98 9.43
N ALA A 100 0.63 19.29 9.77
CA ALA A 100 1.53 18.37 10.47
C ALA A 100 0.99 17.92 11.84
N LEU A 101 0.37 18.81 12.60
CA LEU A 101 -0.20 18.45 13.91
C LEU A 101 -1.39 17.50 13.75
N ASN A 102 -2.31 17.82 12.85
CA ASN A 102 -3.46 16.95 12.58
C ASN A 102 -3.01 15.60 12.02
N MET A 103 -1.95 15.59 11.21
CA MET A 103 -1.31 14.37 10.72
C MET A 103 -0.82 13.48 11.86
N LEU A 104 -0.07 14.02 12.83
CA LEU A 104 0.37 13.26 14.00
C LEU A 104 -0.81 12.68 14.78
N LYS A 105 -1.85 13.51 15.03
CA LYS A 105 -3.06 13.07 15.74
C LYS A 105 -3.77 11.94 15.00
N THR A 106 -3.93 12.06 13.68
CA THR A 106 -4.55 11.04 12.83
C THR A 106 -3.73 9.75 12.82
N LEU A 107 -2.41 9.82 12.64
CA LEU A 107 -1.56 8.64 12.62
C LEU A 107 -1.60 7.87 13.95
N VAL A 108 -1.53 8.57 15.08
CA VAL A 108 -1.67 7.94 16.40
C VAL A 108 -3.04 7.27 16.56
N ALA A 109 -4.12 7.92 16.09
CA ALA A 109 -5.44 7.32 16.07
C ALA A 109 -5.54 6.08 15.14
N MET A 110 -4.70 6.02 14.11
CA MET A 110 -4.52 4.85 13.22
C MET A 110 -3.56 3.79 13.80
N GLY A 111 -3.10 3.94 15.04
CA GLY A 111 -2.24 2.99 15.72
C GLY A 111 -0.74 3.18 15.48
N ALA A 112 -0.32 4.34 14.94
CA ALA A 112 1.10 4.71 14.92
C ALA A 112 1.63 4.96 16.33
N VAL A 113 2.91 4.65 16.56
CA VAL A 113 3.55 4.85 17.86
C VAL A 113 4.16 6.24 17.91
N LYS A 114 3.78 7.04 18.92
CA LYS A 114 4.39 8.35 19.18
C LYS A 114 5.55 8.22 20.15
N HIS A 115 6.68 8.83 19.84
CA HIS A 115 7.88 8.81 20.67
C HIS A 115 8.32 10.22 21.11
N GLY A 116 8.99 10.26 22.26
CA GLY A 116 9.58 11.47 22.84
C GLY A 116 10.98 11.76 22.30
N ARG A 117 11.67 12.72 22.94
CA ARG A 117 13.00 13.22 22.49
C ARG A 117 14.12 12.19 22.62
N ASP A 118 14.00 11.30 23.59
CA ASP A 118 15.04 10.31 23.92
C ASP A 118 15.01 9.10 23.00
N TYR A 119 14.06 9.07 22.06
CA TYR A 119 13.98 8.03 21.04
C TYR A 119 14.99 8.28 19.91
N SER A 120 15.67 7.21 19.51
CA SER A 120 16.51 7.21 18.31
C SER A 120 15.60 6.82 17.12
N PRO A 121 15.26 7.78 16.24
CA PRO A 121 14.37 7.51 15.13
C PRO A 121 15.02 6.58 14.12
N LYS A 122 14.21 5.69 13.57
CA LYS A 122 14.59 4.79 12.48
C LYS A 122 14.25 5.44 11.15
N MET A 123 14.85 4.91 10.09
CA MET A 123 14.49 5.26 8.73
C MET A 123 12.97 5.14 8.51
N GLY A 124 12.36 6.17 7.95
CA GLY A 124 10.91 6.19 7.67
C GLY A 124 10.05 6.68 8.83
N ASP A 125 10.57 6.78 10.06
CA ASP A 125 9.86 7.49 11.13
C ASP A 125 9.59 8.93 10.72
N LEU A 126 8.48 9.52 11.18
CA LEU A 126 8.19 10.93 10.96
C LEU A 126 8.73 11.78 12.10
N VAL A 127 9.27 12.93 11.77
CA VAL A 127 9.70 13.96 12.71
C VAL A 127 8.75 15.15 12.63
N PHE A 128 8.14 15.53 13.75
CA PHE A 128 7.24 16.67 13.87
C PHE A 128 7.87 17.80 14.71
N TYR A 129 7.81 19.03 14.22
CA TYR A 129 8.37 20.21 14.90
C TYR A 129 7.69 21.52 14.47
N SER A 130 7.98 22.63 15.13
CA SER A 130 7.49 23.96 14.73
C SER A 130 8.47 25.09 14.97
N ASP A 131 8.16 26.26 14.42
CA ASP A 131 8.99 27.46 14.57
C ASP A 131 9.06 27.98 16.00
N ASN A 132 8.01 27.77 16.80
CA ASN A 132 7.85 28.34 18.15
C ASN A 132 7.88 27.31 19.29
N GLY A 133 7.85 26.01 19.00
CA GLY A 133 7.96 24.99 20.03
C GLY A 133 6.70 24.72 20.85
N THR A 134 5.57 25.28 20.43
CA THR A 134 4.27 25.18 21.12
C THR A 134 3.21 24.65 20.17
N ASP A 135 2.27 23.84 20.65
CA ASP A 135 1.16 23.21 19.89
C ASP A 135 0.13 24.23 19.31
N SER A 136 0.61 25.21 18.55
CA SER A 136 -0.14 26.40 18.12
C SER A 136 -0.65 26.30 16.67
N GLY A 137 -0.70 25.10 16.09
CA GLY A 137 -1.23 24.85 14.75
C GLY A 137 -0.30 25.11 13.56
N SER A 138 0.85 25.77 13.76
CA SER A 138 1.95 25.84 12.78
C SER A 138 2.96 24.73 13.07
N GLY A 139 3.28 23.89 12.08
CA GLY A 139 4.22 22.79 12.26
C GLY A 139 4.70 22.20 10.94
N HIS A 140 5.86 21.57 11.00
CA HIS A 140 6.53 20.89 9.90
C HIS A 140 6.58 19.38 10.17
N VAL A 141 6.63 18.60 9.09
CA VAL A 141 6.85 17.15 9.13
C VAL A 141 7.83 16.74 8.04
N GLY A 142 8.74 15.84 8.39
CA GLY A 142 9.65 15.17 7.47
C GLY A 142 9.87 13.72 7.90
N PHE A 143 10.45 12.92 7.01
CA PHE A 143 10.87 11.55 7.28
C PHE A 143 12.28 11.54 7.85
N ALA A 144 12.49 10.85 8.96
CA ALA A 144 13.79 10.59 9.55
C ALA A 144 14.58 9.63 8.66
N MET A 145 15.88 9.91 8.57
CA MET A 145 16.81 9.15 7.75
C MET A 145 17.57 8.10 8.58
N GLY A 146 17.17 7.89 9.84
CA GLY A 146 17.69 6.83 10.71
C GLY A 146 19.14 7.01 11.20
N ASP A 147 19.78 8.14 10.87
CA ASP A 147 21.20 8.41 11.13
C ASP A 147 21.46 9.30 12.36
N GLY A 148 20.45 9.52 13.22
CA GLY A 148 20.61 10.18 14.51
C GLY A 148 19.31 10.69 15.13
N GLY A 149 19.39 11.26 16.35
CA GLY A 149 18.25 11.77 17.12
C GLY A 149 18.09 13.29 17.05
N VAL A 150 17.24 13.87 17.91
CA VAL A 150 17.03 15.33 17.96
C VAL A 150 18.38 16.06 18.06
N GLY A 151 18.58 17.04 17.17
CA GLY A 151 19.82 17.81 17.09
C GLY A 151 20.98 17.15 16.32
N THR A 152 20.87 15.87 15.91
CA THR A 152 22.00 15.09 15.36
C THR A 152 21.69 14.22 14.13
N GLY A 153 20.48 13.69 13.96
CA GLY A 153 20.11 12.88 12.78
C GLY A 153 19.63 13.72 11.63
N HIS A 154 19.14 13.11 10.56
CA HIS A 154 18.68 13.87 9.40
C HIS A 154 17.23 13.62 9.00
N ILE A 155 16.65 14.59 8.29
CA ILE A 155 15.28 14.52 7.76
C ILE A 155 15.19 14.80 6.26
N LEU A 156 14.14 14.25 5.63
CA LEU A 156 13.72 14.52 4.27
C LEU A 156 12.23 14.91 4.28
N GLY A 157 11.90 16.14 3.88
CA GLY A 157 10.54 16.67 3.92
C GLY A 157 10.24 17.66 2.80
N GLY A 158 8.95 17.98 2.62
CA GLY A 158 8.51 18.99 1.64
C GLY A 158 8.76 20.43 2.11
N ASN A 159 8.70 21.41 1.20
CA ASN A 159 8.96 22.85 1.40
C ASN A 159 10.42 23.28 1.70
N GLN A 160 11.41 22.38 1.77
CA GLN A 160 12.76 22.74 2.24
C GLN A 160 13.77 23.06 1.13
N SER A 161 13.31 23.54 -0.02
CA SER A 161 14.21 24.15 -1.00
C SER A 161 14.58 25.55 -0.50
N HIS A 162 15.84 25.75 -0.05
CA HIS A 162 16.67 26.96 -0.21
C HIS A 162 17.57 27.41 0.95
N THR A 163 17.71 26.71 2.09
CA THR A 163 18.65 27.14 3.14
C THR A 163 19.89 26.24 3.23
N LEU A 164 20.89 26.58 2.40
CA LEU A 164 22.33 26.30 2.53
C LEU A 164 22.78 24.82 2.65
N GLY A 165 23.28 24.26 1.54
CA GLY A 165 24.20 23.12 1.57
C GLY A 165 23.83 21.89 0.73
N CYS A 166 22.80 21.96 -0.10
CA CYS A 166 22.29 20.80 -0.81
C CYS A 166 23.11 20.49 -2.09
N ARG A 167 24.06 19.54 -2.01
CA ARG A 167 24.72 18.91 -3.17
C ARG A 167 24.62 17.39 -3.09
N SER A 168 23.83 16.83 -4.00
CA SER A 168 23.65 15.40 -4.27
C SER A 168 22.91 14.66 -3.15
N GLY A 169 21.62 14.41 -3.38
CA GLY A 169 20.71 13.55 -2.60
C GLY A 169 21.07 13.37 -1.13
N ARG A 170 20.96 14.41 -0.29
CA ARG A 170 21.32 14.32 1.14
C ARG A 170 20.41 15.21 1.99
N THR A 171 19.56 14.51 2.75
CA THR A 171 19.22 14.68 4.18
C THR A 171 19.73 15.97 4.86
N GLU A 172 18.89 16.69 5.60
CA GLU A 172 19.32 17.83 6.47
C GLU A 172 19.68 17.32 7.86
N ASP A 173 20.83 17.69 8.43
CA ASP A 173 21.10 17.43 9.84
C ASP A 173 19.93 18.01 10.69
N LEU A 174 19.72 17.50 11.91
CA LEU A 174 18.72 17.95 12.86
C LEU A 174 19.17 19.18 13.70
N PRO A 175 20.30 19.92 13.53
CA PRO A 175 20.90 20.74 14.57
C PRO A 175 20.37 22.18 14.56
N ARG A 176 19.22 22.46 13.92
CA ARG A 176 18.46 23.70 14.14
C ARG A 176 17.02 23.49 14.58
N ILE A 177 16.60 22.25 14.81
CA ILE A 177 15.51 21.97 15.76
C ILE A 177 16.16 22.05 17.14
N SER A 178 16.36 23.29 17.62
CA SER A 178 16.65 23.47 19.05
C SER A 178 15.63 22.65 19.84
N THR A 179 16.02 22.09 20.99
CA THR A 179 15.12 21.35 21.89
C THR A 179 13.77 22.06 22.12
N ARG A 180 13.70 23.38 21.91
CA ARG A 180 12.48 24.16 21.96
C ARG A 180 11.44 23.78 20.89
N ARG A 181 11.86 23.41 19.67
CA ARG A 181 11.00 23.28 18.47
C ARG A 181 10.43 21.89 18.22
N PHE A 182 11.00 20.85 18.83
CA PHE A 182 10.61 19.46 18.64
C PHE A 182 9.27 19.12 19.31
N TYR A 183 8.43 18.36 18.61
CA TYR A 183 7.18 17.83 19.15
C TYR A 183 7.25 16.35 19.46
N ALA A 184 7.53 15.53 18.44
CA ALA A 184 7.49 14.09 18.53
C ALA A 184 8.20 13.44 17.33
N PHE A 185 8.71 12.24 17.57
CA PHE A 185 8.84 11.26 16.51
C PHE A 185 7.55 10.44 16.45
N CYS A 186 7.26 9.88 15.29
CA CYS A 186 6.13 8.98 15.11
C CYS A 186 6.57 7.84 14.20
N THR A 187 6.38 6.60 14.62
CA THR A 187 6.55 5.42 13.77
C THR A 187 5.18 5.04 13.22
N PRO A 188 4.89 5.31 11.93
CA PRO A 188 3.66 4.86 11.30
C PRO A 188 3.51 3.34 11.43
N ASN A 189 2.27 2.86 11.49
CA ASN A 189 1.98 1.43 11.59
C ASN A 189 2.14 0.75 10.22
N TYR A 190 3.40 0.59 9.79
CA TYR A 190 3.76 -0.07 8.53
C TYR A 190 3.36 -1.55 8.52
N GLU A 191 3.35 -2.22 9.67
CA GLU A 191 2.87 -3.60 9.77
C GLU A 191 1.38 -3.70 9.45
N ALA A 192 0.54 -2.77 9.95
CA ALA A 192 -0.87 -2.74 9.58
C ALA A 192 -1.11 -2.40 8.09
N SER A 193 -0.15 -1.75 7.43
CA SER A 193 -0.22 -1.49 6.00
C SER A 193 0.14 -2.71 5.16
N LEU A 194 0.88 -3.67 5.74
CA LEU A 194 1.08 -5.04 5.25
C LEU A 194 -0.11 -5.96 5.57
N THR A 195 -0.79 -5.72 6.69
CA THR A 195 -1.98 -6.45 7.12
C THR A 195 -3.23 -5.59 7.01
N ALA A 196 -3.70 -5.31 5.79
CA ALA A 196 -5.08 -4.90 5.58
C ALA A 196 -6.02 -5.86 6.36
N PRO A 197 -7.17 -5.38 6.91
CA PRO A 197 -8.05 -6.23 7.72
C PRO A 197 -8.29 -7.53 6.96
N ALA A 198 -8.12 -8.66 7.65
CA ALA A 198 -8.26 -9.99 7.07
C ALA A 198 -9.65 -10.11 6.40
N ALA A 199 -9.74 -9.78 5.12
CA ALA A 199 -10.80 -10.27 4.27
C ALA A 199 -10.38 -11.68 3.89
N ALA A 200 -10.57 -12.60 4.83
CA ALA A 200 -10.57 -14.04 4.57
C ALA A 200 -11.79 -14.38 3.70
N GLY A 201 -11.86 -13.78 2.51
CA GLY A 201 -12.84 -14.06 1.50
C GLY A 201 -12.23 -15.00 0.49
N LYS A 202 -12.66 -16.27 0.50
CA LYS A 202 -12.24 -17.16 -0.59
C LYS A 202 -13.01 -16.73 -1.85
N ALA A 203 -12.27 -16.36 -2.89
CA ALA A 203 -12.82 -16.15 -4.22
C ALA A 203 -13.25 -17.52 -4.81
N THR A 204 -14.43 -18.01 -4.42
CA THR A 204 -14.99 -19.31 -4.81
C THR A 204 -16.09 -19.15 -5.82
N GLY A 205 -16.19 -20.07 -6.77
CA GLY A 205 -17.22 -20.03 -7.81
C GLY A 205 -16.70 -20.61 -9.12
N SER A 206 -17.62 -20.80 -10.05
CA SER A 206 -17.38 -21.34 -11.39
C SER A 206 -16.88 -20.29 -12.38
N THR A 207 -17.28 -19.02 -12.22
CA THR A 207 -16.84 -17.90 -13.07
C THR A 207 -16.15 -16.81 -12.25
N ASN A 208 -15.44 -15.90 -12.92
CA ASN A 208 -14.75 -14.79 -12.23
C ASN A 208 -15.76 -13.83 -11.56
N GLU A 209 -16.90 -13.60 -12.19
CA GLU A 209 -18.01 -12.81 -11.63
C GLU A 209 -18.52 -13.42 -10.32
N GLU A 210 -18.71 -14.74 -10.30
CA GLU A 210 -19.17 -15.45 -9.11
C GLU A 210 -18.13 -15.40 -7.98
N LYS A 211 -16.86 -15.60 -8.34
CA LYS A 211 -15.72 -15.53 -7.41
C LYS A 211 -15.59 -14.14 -6.78
N ALA A 212 -15.66 -13.08 -7.60
CA ALA A 212 -15.60 -11.70 -7.14
C ALA A 212 -16.83 -11.34 -6.27
N PHE A 213 -18.03 -11.74 -6.68
CA PHE A 213 -19.24 -11.54 -5.90
C PHE A 213 -19.15 -12.21 -4.53
N ASN A 214 -18.79 -13.50 -4.48
CA ASN A 214 -18.64 -14.24 -3.24
C ASN A 214 -17.55 -13.65 -2.35
N PHE A 215 -16.45 -13.16 -2.94
CA PHE A 215 -15.42 -12.43 -2.20
C PHE A 215 -16.02 -11.22 -1.47
N PHE A 216 -16.69 -10.29 -2.16
CA PHE A 216 -17.20 -9.08 -1.52
C PHE A 216 -18.28 -9.38 -0.47
N VAL A 217 -19.16 -10.35 -0.71
CA VAL A 217 -20.13 -10.81 0.29
C VAL A 217 -19.42 -11.35 1.54
N SER A 218 -18.40 -12.20 1.37
CA SER A 218 -17.61 -12.72 2.49
C SER A 218 -16.78 -11.66 3.21
N ALA A 219 -16.38 -10.60 2.49
CA ALA A 219 -15.77 -9.40 3.05
C ALA A 219 -16.79 -8.47 3.74
N GLY A 220 -18.05 -8.89 3.89
CA GLY A 220 -19.10 -8.19 4.64
C GLY A 220 -19.79 -7.08 3.87
N TYR A 221 -19.68 -7.04 2.54
CA TYR A 221 -20.54 -6.19 1.71
C TYR A 221 -21.93 -6.82 1.61
N SER A 222 -22.96 -5.98 1.53
CA SER A 222 -24.28 -6.45 1.14
C SER A 222 -24.24 -7.11 -0.24
N ARG A 223 -25.21 -7.99 -0.53
CA ARG A 223 -25.29 -8.65 -1.84
C ARG A 223 -25.52 -7.63 -2.96
N GLU A 224 -26.24 -6.56 -2.67
CA GLU A 224 -26.51 -5.46 -3.60
C GLU A 224 -25.23 -4.69 -3.94
N SER A 225 -24.42 -4.37 -2.92
CA SER A 225 -23.15 -3.69 -3.12
C SER A 225 -22.12 -4.57 -3.82
N ALA A 226 -22.04 -5.85 -3.45
CA ALA A 226 -21.19 -6.81 -4.14
C ALA A 226 -21.54 -6.89 -5.64
N ALA A 227 -22.83 -6.97 -5.96
CA ALA A 227 -23.29 -6.96 -7.35
C ALA A 227 -22.98 -5.64 -8.07
N GLY A 228 -23.14 -4.49 -7.41
CA GLY A 228 -22.80 -3.18 -7.98
C GLY A 228 -21.32 -3.01 -8.30
N ILE A 229 -20.43 -3.52 -7.43
CA ILE A 229 -18.98 -3.56 -7.67
C ILE A 229 -18.67 -4.48 -8.87
N VAL A 230 -19.20 -5.70 -8.88
CA VAL A 230 -18.95 -6.68 -9.97
C VAL A 230 -19.51 -6.20 -11.31
N GLY A 231 -20.64 -5.50 -11.33
CA GLY A 231 -21.20 -4.92 -12.55
C GLY A 231 -20.30 -3.84 -13.17
N ASN A 232 -19.62 -3.05 -12.34
CA ASN A 232 -18.60 -2.12 -12.79
C ASN A 232 -17.37 -2.85 -13.35
N MET A 233 -16.85 -3.86 -12.65
CA MET A 233 -15.76 -4.69 -13.15
C MET A 233 -16.09 -5.36 -14.49
N GLY A 234 -17.35 -5.77 -14.68
CA GLY A 234 -17.83 -6.33 -15.93
C GLY A 234 -17.81 -5.32 -17.08
N GLN A 235 -18.05 -4.03 -16.80
CA GLN A 235 -17.92 -2.97 -17.79
C GLN A 235 -16.46 -2.71 -18.16
N GLU A 236 -15.56 -2.70 -17.17
CA GLU A 236 -14.13 -2.40 -17.38
C GLU A 236 -13.40 -3.49 -18.16
N SER A 237 -13.59 -4.75 -17.76
CA SER A 237 -12.74 -5.86 -18.22
C SER A 237 -13.51 -7.15 -18.52
N GLY A 238 -14.83 -7.18 -18.28
CA GLY A 238 -15.57 -8.45 -18.21
C GLY A 238 -15.20 -9.28 -16.98
N VAL A 239 -14.81 -8.62 -15.88
CA VAL A 239 -14.27 -9.26 -14.66
C VAL A 239 -13.09 -10.17 -14.98
N ASN A 240 -12.24 -9.74 -15.92
CA ASN A 240 -11.07 -10.48 -16.34
C ASN A 240 -9.85 -10.02 -15.53
N PRO A 241 -9.36 -10.82 -14.56
CA PRO A 241 -8.19 -10.44 -13.79
C PRO A 241 -6.90 -10.45 -14.64
N GLN A 242 -6.92 -11.12 -15.80
CA GLN A 242 -5.81 -11.18 -16.76
C GLN A 242 -5.81 -9.99 -17.74
N TYR A 243 -6.79 -9.08 -17.67
CA TYR A 243 -6.84 -7.94 -18.58
C TYR A 243 -5.60 -7.06 -18.40
N ASP A 244 -4.83 -6.88 -19.46
CA ASP A 244 -3.63 -6.04 -19.49
C ASP A 244 -3.34 -5.65 -20.94
N ASP A 245 -3.56 -4.39 -21.30
CA ASP A 245 -3.29 -3.85 -22.64
C ASP A 245 -2.06 -2.94 -22.66
N GLY A 246 -1.23 -3.02 -21.60
CA GLY A 246 -0.10 -2.13 -21.36
C GLY A 246 -0.49 -0.88 -20.57
N LEU A 247 -1.64 -0.27 -20.86
CA LEU A 247 -2.12 0.92 -20.14
C LEU A 247 -3.01 0.54 -18.95
N ASN A 248 -4.07 -0.20 -19.23
CA ASN A 248 -5.07 -0.67 -18.28
C ASN A 248 -4.69 -2.03 -17.69
N TYR A 249 -5.25 -2.37 -16.55
CA TYR A 249 -4.93 -3.61 -15.84
C TYR A 249 -6.07 -4.13 -14.98
N GLY A 250 -6.27 -5.44 -15.00
CA GLY A 250 -7.11 -6.18 -14.07
C GLY A 250 -8.60 -5.83 -14.15
N VAL A 251 -9.33 -6.29 -13.13
CA VAL A 251 -10.80 -6.24 -13.11
C VAL A 251 -11.39 -4.84 -13.17
N CYS A 252 -10.66 -3.81 -12.70
CA CYS A 252 -11.08 -2.40 -12.66
C CYS A 252 -10.31 -1.50 -13.62
N SER A 253 -9.64 -2.04 -14.67
CA SER A 253 -8.86 -1.24 -15.63
C SER A 253 -7.93 -0.22 -14.97
N TRP A 254 -7.23 -0.62 -13.90
CA TRP A 254 -6.32 0.28 -13.19
C TRP A 254 -5.24 0.82 -14.12
N ILE A 255 -4.89 2.08 -13.94
CA ILE A 255 -3.80 2.77 -14.67
C ILE A 255 -2.74 3.31 -13.70
N GLU A 256 -1.57 3.65 -14.24
CA GLU A 256 -0.49 4.37 -13.56
C GLU A 256 -0.13 3.80 -12.16
N GLY A 257 -0.19 4.64 -11.12
CA GLY A 257 0.13 4.26 -9.74
C GLY A 257 -0.80 3.19 -9.19
N ARG A 258 -2.10 3.23 -9.53
CA ARG A 258 -3.06 2.22 -9.05
C ARG A 258 -2.79 0.85 -9.68
N LYS A 259 -2.46 0.82 -10.98
CA LYS A 259 -2.02 -0.40 -11.69
C LYS A 259 -0.81 -1.00 -10.99
N ARG A 260 0.23 -0.19 -10.78
CA ARG A 260 1.46 -0.62 -10.12
C ARG A 260 1.16 -1.22 -8.75
N ASN A 261 0.36 -0.53 -7.94
CA ASN A 261 0.03 -0.92 -6.58
C ASN A 261 -0.82 -2.20 -6.50
N CYS A 262 -1.75 -2.40 -7.44
CA CYS A 262 -2.57 -3.61 -7.52
C CYS A 262 -1.72 -4.85 -7.89
N ILE A 263 -0.92 -4.76 -8.96
CA ILE A 263 0.02 -5.80 -9.41
C ILE A 263 0.91 -6.24 -8.25
N GLN A 264 1.49 -5.25 -7.59
CA GLN A 264 2.34 -5.36 -6.42
C GLN A 264 1.69 -6.09 -5.25
N TYR A 265 0.48 -5.67 -4.86
CA TYR A 265 -0.27 -6.31 -3.79
C TYR A 265 -0.55 -7.79 -4.11
N CYS A 266 -0.99 -8.07 -5.34
CA CYS A 266 -1.29 -9.42 -5.79
C CYS A 266 -0.02 -10.30 -5.80
N GLN A 267 1.10 -9.77 -6.32
CA GLN A 267 2.37 -10.51 -6.38
C GLN A 267 2.93 -10.81 -4.99
N GLN A 268 2.85 -9.88 -4.03
CA GLN A 268 3.31 -10.10 -2.66
C GLN A 268 2.52 -11.17 -1.93
N LYS A 269 1.19 -11.04 -1.93
CA LYS A 269 0.33 -11.85 -1.07
C LYS A 269 -0.02 -13.20 -1.69
N TYR A 270 -0.10 -13.27 -3.02
CA TYR A 270 -0.56 -14.45 -3.74
C TYR A 270 0.51 -15.08 -4.63
N GLY A 271 1.66 -14.45 -4.83
CA GLY A 271 2.68 -14.92 -5.78
C GLY A 271 2.25 -14.81 -7.25
N ASP A 272 1.08 -14.22 -7.52
CA ASP A 272 0.49 -14.07 -8.85
C ASP A 272 -0.08 -12.67 -8.97
N LYS A 273 0.54 -11.84 -9.82
CA LYS A 273 0.02 -10.51 -10.11
C LYS A 273 -1.44 -10.54 -10.58
N TYR A 274 -1.86 -11.55 -11.34
CA TYR A 274 -3.22 -11.68 -11.85
C TYR A 274 -4.20 -12.39 -10.89
N SER A 275 -3.86 -12.52 -9.60
CA SER A 275 -4.74 -13.11 -8.60
C SER A 275 -6.05 -12.34 -8.50
N LEU A 276 -7.18 -12.96 -8.88
CA LEU A 276 -8.51 -12.37 -8.73
C LEU A 276 -8.82 -12.01 -7.26
N ALA A 277 -8.45 -12.89 -6.32
CA ALA A 277 -8.65 -12.63 -4.89
C ALA A 277 -7.83 -11.40 -4.44
N GLY A 278 -6.59 -11.28 -4.90
CA GLY A 278 -5.75 -10.12 -4.62
C GLY A 278 -6.31 -8.83 -5.20
N GLN A 279 -6.81 -8.88 -6.43
CA GLN A 279 -7.44 -7.72 -7.08
C GLN A 279 -8.71 -7.29 -6.35
N CYS A 280 -9.57 -8.23 -5.91
CA CYS A 280 -10.76 -7.89 -5.14
C CYS A 280 -10.43 -7.34 -3.73
N GLU A 281 -9.40 -7.86 -3.07
CA GLU A 281 -8.90 -7.30 -1.81
C GLU A 281 -8.36 -5.88 -1.99
N PHE A 282 -7.64 -5.63 -3.08
CA PHE A 282 -7.13 -4.31 -3.42
C PHE A 282 -8.28 -3.31 -3.61
N VAL A 283 -9.35 -3.71 -4.32
CA VAL A 283 -10.59 -2.90 -4.42
C VAL A 283 -11.16 -2.58 -3.05
N ALA A 284 -11.31 -3.59 -2.17
CA ALA A 284 -11.86 -3.38 -0.82
C ALA A 284 -11.01 -2.40 0.02
N GLN A 285 -9.68 -2.47 -0.11
CA GLN A 285 -8.77 -1.52 0.53
C GLN A 285 -8.94 -0.11 -0.01
N GLU A 286 -8.94 0.07 -1.34
CA GLU A 286 -9.14 1.36 -1.97
C GLU A 286 -10.48 1.98 -1.58
N ILE A 287 -11.57 1.19 -1.53
CA ILE A 287 -12.88 1.65 -1.07
C ILE A 287 -12.80 2.29 0.33
N SER A 288 -12.07 1.66 1.27
CA SER A 288 -11.97 2.16 2.64
C SER A 288 -11.26 3.52 2.77
N GLY A 289 -10.39 3.86 1.80
CA GLY A 289 -9.65 5.12 1.78
C GLY A 289 -10.32 6.26 1.00
N ILE A 290 -11.42 5.98 0.27
CA ILE A 290 -12.09 6.96 -0.59
C ILE A 290 -13.26 7.61 0.14
N ARG A 291 -13.15 8.93 0.39
CA ARG A 291 -14.24 9.73 0.97
C ARG A 291 -15.49 9.68 0.10
N GLY A 292 -16.64 9.38 0.71
CA GLY A 292 -17.93 9.21 0.03
C GLY A 292 -18.27 7.76 -0.33
N LEU A 293 -17.42 6.78 -0.02
CA LEU A 293 -17.71 5.35 -0.16
C LEU A 293 -17.99 4.66 1.18
N GLU A 294 -18.09 5.39 2.29
CA GLU A 294 -18.21 4.84 3.64
C GLU A 294 -19.43 3.92 3.78
N ASN A 295 -20.54 4.29 3.13
CA ASN A 295 -21.80 3.53 3.18
C ASN A 295 -21.90 2.46 2.08
N LEU A 296 -20.95 2.37 1.15
CA LEU A 296 -21.01 1.42 0.04
C LEU A 296 -21.13 -0.01 0.56
N ARG A 297 -20.51 -0.35 1.68
CA ARG A 297 -20.52 -1.71 2.23
C ARG A 297 -21.92 -2.21 2.61
N SER A 298 -22.86 -1.32 2.94
CA SER A 298 -24.17 -1.69 3.50
C SER A 298 -25.38 -1.32 2.63
N MET A 299 -25.18 -0.83 1.40
CA MET A 299 -26.27 -0.39 0.53
C MET A 299 -27.24 -1.52 0.19
N LYS A 300 -28.50 -1.19 -0.08
CA LYS A 300 -29.59 -2.14 -0.35
C LYS A 300 -30.24 -1.96 -1.72
N ASP A 301 -29.58 -1.19 -2.57
CA ASP A 301 -30.02 -0.91 -3.94
C ASP A 301 -28.85 -1.16 -4.89
N VAL A 302 -29.03 -2.12 -5.80
CA VAL A 302 -28.01 -2.54 -6.76
C VAL A 302 -27.63 -1.39 -7.69
N GLN A 303 -28.61 -0.62 -8.17
CA GLN A 303 -28.38 0.49 -9.08
C GLN A 303 -27.61 1.60 -8.37
N ALA A 304 -28.06 2.02 -7.18
CA ALA A 304 -27.39 3.06 -6.42
C ALA A 304 -25.95 2.67 -6.03
N ALA A 305 -25.71 1.40 -5.67
CA ALA A 305 -24.37 0.92 -5.38
C ALA A 305 -23.46 0.92 -6.62
N THR A 306 -24.02 0.55 -7.78
CA THR A 306 -23.31 0.59 -9.07
C THR A 306 -22.91 2.02 -9.43
N GLU A 307 -23.85 2.96 -9.31
CA GLU A 307 -23.63 4.40 -9.57
C GLU A 307 -22.63 5.01 -8.59
N LEU A 308 -22.72 4.69 -7.30
CA LEU A 308 -21.81 5.21 -6.29
C LEU A 308 -20.38 4.71 -6.51
N PHE A 309 -20.21 3.42 -6.82
CA PHE A 309 -18.90 2.85 -7.13
C PHE A 309 -18.31 3.47 -8.39
N GLU A 310 -19.09 3.62 -9.46
CA GLU A 310 -18.62 4.35 -10.65
C GLU A 310 -18.16 5.76 -10.27
N LEU A 311 -19.02 6.53 -9.59
CA LEU A 311 -18.81 7.96 -9.35
C LEU A 311 -17.56 8.24 -8.50
N LYS A 312 -17.23 7.34 -7.57
CA LYS A 312 -16.16 7.56 -6.59
C LYS A 312 -14.91 6.74 -6.85
N PHE A 313 -15.06 5.52 -7.37
CA PHE A 313 -13.95 4.61 -7.60
C PHE A 313 -13.45 4.71 -9.05
N GLU A 314 -14.30 4.37 -10.03
CA GLU A 314 -13.90 4.28 -11.44
C GLU A 314 -13.71 5.66 -12.09
N ARG A 315 -14.64 6.59 -11.85
CA ARG A 315 -14.64 7.97 -12.35
C ARG A 315 -14.42 8.02 -13.87
N ALA A 316 -15.16 7.19 -14.59
CA ALA A 316 -15.00 7.06 -16.04
C ALA A 316 -15.49 8.33 -16.74
N GLY A 317 -14.71 8.85 -17.68
CA GLY A 317 -15.10 10.05 -18.44
C GLY A 317 -16.41 9.87 -19.23
N LYS A 318 -16.68 8.64 -19.69
CA LYS A 318 -17.95 8.23 -20.32
C LYS A 318 -18.38 6.88 -19.75
N PRO A 319 -19.19 6.85 -18.68
CA PRO A 319 -19.32 5.65 -17.87
C PRO A 319 -20.11 4.51 -18.51
N ASN A 320 -21.01 4.77 -19.44
CA ASN A 320 -22.00 3.79 -19.92
C ASN A 320 -22.73 3.10 -18.75
N MET A 321 -23.35 3.91 -17.88
CA MET A 321 -24.13 3.44 -16.74
C MET A 321 -25.19 2.38 -17.09
N PRO A 322 -25.92 2.46 -18.23
CA PRO A 322 -26.88 1.42 -18.59
C PRO A 322 -26.25 0.01 -18.67
N ARG A 323 -25.04 -0.13 -19.23
CA ARG A 323 -24.36 -1.43 -19.30
C ARG A 323 -23.88 -1.88 -17.91
N ARG A 324 -23.31 -0.99 -17.11
CA ARG A 324 -22.87 -1.30 -15.72
C ARG A 324 -24.02 -1.79 -14.86
N ILE A 325 -25.15 -1.08 -14.88
CA ILE A 325 -26.36 -1.44 -14.10
C ILE A 325 -26.92 -2.77 -14.58
N ARG A 326 -26.99 -3.01 -15.90
CA ARG A 326 -27.43 -4.30 -16.44
C ARG A 326 -26.55 -5.45 -15.94
N LEU A 327 -25.23 -5.32 -16.03
CA LEU A 327 -24.28 -6.33 -15.55
C LEU A 327 -24.39 -6.55 -14.03
N ALA A 328 -24.59 -5.48 -13.26
CA ALA A 328 -24.81 -5.57 -11.82
C ALA A 328 -26.12 -6.32 -11.49
N MET A 329 -27.21 -6.02 -12.19
CA MET A 329 -28.49 -6.71 -12.01
C MET A 329 -28.41 -8.19 -12.41
N GLU A 330 -27.72 -8.52 -13.50
CA GLU A 330 -27.46 -9.90 -13.91
C GLU A 330 -26.65 -10.66 -12.84
N CYS A 331 -25.58 -10.05 -12.32
CA CYS A 331 -24.79 -10.60 -11.22
C CYS A 331 -25.65 -10.84 -9.97
N TYR A 332 -26.48 -9.86 -9.58
CA TYR A 332 -27.37 -9.97 -8.43
C TYR A 332 -28.38 -11.10 -8.61
N GLN A 333 -29.06 -11.14 -9.75
CA GLN A 333 -30.06 -12.19 -10.04
C GLN A 333 -29.44 -13.58 -10.01
N LYS A 334 -28.23 -13.74 -10.57
CA LYS A 334 -27.56 -15.03 -10.67
C LYS A 334 -27.02 -15.52 -9.33
N TYR A 335 -26.38 -14.67 -8.54
CA TYR A 335 -25.60 -15.12 -7.38
C TYR A 335 -26.19 -14.71 -6.02
N ALA A 336 -26.96 -13.61 -5.95
CA ALA A 336 -27.53 -13.16 -4.68
C ALA A 336 -28.76 -13.96 -4.27
N LYS A 337 -29.58 -14.42 -5.23
CA LYS A 337 -30.85 -15.11 -4.95
C LYS A 337 -30.73 -16.64 -4.80
N GLN A 338 -29.63 -17.24 -5.25
CA GLN A 338 -29.47 -18.70 -5.24
C GLN A 338 -29.12 -19.30 -3.86
N LYS A 339 -28.71 -18.48 -2.88
CA LYS A 339 -28.27 -18.95 -1.55
C LYS A 339 -29.35 -18.96 -0.46
N ASP A 340 -30.59 -18.61 -0.77
CA ASP A 340 -31.70 -18.60 0.21
C ASP A 340 -32.56 -19.88 0.14
N GLY A 341 -32.04 -20.95 -0.46
CA GLY A 341 -32.79 -22.19 -0.74
C GLY A 341 -32.04 -23.48 -0.44
N ASN A 342 -31.33 -23.55 0.69
CA ASN A 342 -30.82 -24.81 1.26
C ASN A 342 -30.92 -24.79 2.78
#